data_AF-A0A1S3JFF9-F1
#
_entry.id   AF-A0A1S3JFF9-F1
#
_cell.length_a   1.000
_cell.length_b   1.000
_cell.length_c   1.000
_cell.angle_alpha   90.00
_cell.angle_beta   90.00
_cell.angle_gamma   90.00
#
_symmetry.space_group_name_H-M   'P 1'
#
loop_
_entity.id
_entity.type
_entity.pdbx_description
1 polymer ?
#
loop_
_entity_poly.entity_id
_entity_poly.type
_entity_poly.pdbx_seq_one_letter_code
_entity_poly.pdbx_strand_id
1 'polypeptide(L)'
;MSDLEARREARRRARAERDAQEAPTTNGAMEEDFSERLARRRREREARNAKISPESNDVEDDFERRRRERRERLNRGGGGEDSEDVSSARARRRRQREEEEAEASPAPEVNNVQEEPTQEEEPEEEAPAAAADDDEAEMEAMRLREEREAAAREAKERMRREEEEEEARLEELRQKKEEERKRRQREEEEREREEIERRERAAAEKKAREEEEQLIMDRALQELKAEEEEKFAEKKRILKERVPPLNIDGMNDREEVERLCRKLYEKYAQLEEDKYEWEVKIRKQDFEINELTIKVNDIKGKFIKPVLKKVSKTDAKLARFDRNKGGKESFRNQLKSTGQSKYALKEEEEAAKNPDWREGLQKHQEAES
;
A
#
# COMPACT_ATOMS: atom_id res chain seq x y z
N MET A 1 26.54 30.26 53.83
CA MET A 1 25.45 30.16 52.83
C MET A 1 26.05 30.42 51.47
N SER A 2 25.80 29.52 50.52
CA SER A 2 26.75 29.08 49.50
C SER A 2 26.86 30.01 48.28
N ASP A 3 28.04 30.05 47.65
CA ASP A 3 28.35 30.83 46.42
C ASP A 3 27.34 30.63 45.27
N LEU A 4 26.61 29.52 45.28
CA LEU A 4 25.53 29.22 44.34
C LEU A 4 24.32 30.13 44.52
N GLU A 5 24.00 30.50 45.75
CA GLU A 5 22.90 31.39 46.08
C GLU A 5 23.23 32.83 45.70
N ALA A 6 24.48 33.26 45.95
CA ALA A 6 25.01 34.54 45.48
C ALA A 6 25.01 34.64 43.94
N ARG A 7 25.41 33.57 43.22
CA ARG A 7 25.34 33.51 41.75
C ARG A 7 23.91 33.54 41.22
N ARG A 8 22.96 32.92 41.92
CA ARG A 8 21.53 32.96 41.54
C ARG A 8 20.93 34.34 41.78
N GLU A 9 21.30 35.00 42.87
CA GLU A 9 20.85 36.35 43.17
C GLU A 9 21.46 37.39 42.21
N ALA A 10 22.75 37.24 41.85
CA ALA A 10 23.40 38.06 40.84
C ALA A 10 22.72 37.94 39.46
N ARG A 11 22.31 36.72 39.07
CA ARG A 11 21.54 36.50 37.83
C ARG A 11 20.13 37.11 37.87
N ARG A 12 19.48 37.11 39.05
CA ARG A 12 18.18 37.78 39.24
C ARG A 12 18.32 39.30 39.15
N ARG A 13 19.34 39.88 39.79
CA ARG A 13 19.66 41.32 39.68
C ARG A 13 19.98 41.72 38.24
N ALA A 14 20.82 40.95 37.54
CA ALA A 14 21.17 41.26 36.15
C ALA A 14 19.96 41.19 35.21
N ARG A 15 18.99 40.29 35.44
CA ARG A 15 17.73 40.29 34.68
C ARG A 15 16.85 41.49 35.03
N ALA A 16 16.68 41.79 36.31
CA ALA A 16 15.88 42.94 36.74
C ALA A 16 16.46 44.27 36.24
N GLU A 17 17.79 44.40 36.17
CA GLU A 17 18.47 45.58 35.64
C GLU A 17 18.34 45.66 34.11
N ARG A 18 18.37 44.54 33.40
CA ARG A 18 18.09 44.49 31.96
C ARG A 18 16.63 44.87 31.67
N ASP A 19 15.69 44.35 32.45
CA ASP A 19 14.26 44.64 32.30
C ASP A 19 13.94 46.10 32.68
N ALA A 20 14.70 46.70 33.60
CA ALA A 20 14.60 48.13 33.94
C ALA A 20 15.21 49.04 32.85
N GLN A 21 16.25 48.59 32.15
CA GLN A 21 16.83 49.28 31.00
C GLN A 21 16.01 49.09 29.70
N GLU A 22 15.30 47.97 29.56
CA GLU A 22 14.39 47.66 28.45
C GLU A 22 12.96 48.18 28.68
N ALA A 23 12.66 48.79 29.83
CA ALA A 23 11.38 49.41 30.10
C ALA A 23 11.16 50.59 29.12
N PRO A 24 10.15 50.54 28.24
CA PRO A 24 9.89 51.64 27.32
C PRO A 24 9.40 52.85 28.12
N THR A 25 10.23 53.88 28.23
CA THR A 25 9.78 55.22 28.64
C THR A 25 8.94 55.82 27.51
N THR A 26 7.74 55.28 27.27
CA THR A 26 6.77 55.91 26.36
C THR A 26 5.93 56.90 27.15
N ASN A 27 6.59 57.89 27.71
CA ASN A 27 5.99 59.16 28.10
C ASN A 27 6.81 60.26 27.43
N GLY A 28 6.49 60.56 26.16
CA GLY A 28 7.13 61.63 25.40
C GLY A 28 7.31 61.33 23.92
N ALA A 29 6.21 61.22 23.17
CA ALA A 29 6.18 61.45 21.72
C ALA A 29 4.71 61.53 21.27
N MET A 30 4.06 62.65 21.57
CA MET A 30 2.99 63.12 20.70
C MET A 30 3.61 63.39 19.32
N GLU A 31 2.88 63.02 18.25
CA GLU A 31 3.17 63.36 16.85
C GLU A 31 4.32 62.60 16.15
N GLU A 32 4.26 61.27 16.10
CA GLU A 32 4.84 60.55 14.95
C GLU A 32 3.71 60.16 13.98
N ASP A 33 3.73 60.78 12.79
CA ASP A 33 2.81 60.51 11.70
C ASP A 33 2.73 59.01 11.40
N PHE A 34 1.51 58.52 11.20
CA PHE A 34 1.23 57.10 10.95
C PHE A 34 2.06 56.50 9.79
N SER A 35 2.41 57.34 8.80
CA SER A 35 3.27 57.00 7.67
C SER A 35 4.69 56.62 8.11
N GLU A 36 5.25 57.32 9.10
CA GLU A 36 6.59 57.11 9.62
C GLU A 36 6.66 55.84 10.48
N ARG A 37 5.58 55.58 11.22
CA ARG A 37 5.39 54.33 11.97
C ARG A 37 5.29 53.10 11.05
N LEU A 38 4.63 53.24 9.90
CA LEU A 38 4.58 52.21 8.85
C LEU A 38 5.94 52.05 8.15
N ALA A 39 6.64 53.14 7.84
CA ALA A 39 7.96 53.10 7.23
C ALA A 39 8.99 52.42 8.13
N ARG A 40 8.94 52.68 9.44
CA ARG A 40 9.76 52.00 10.45
C ARG A 40 9.44 50.50 10.53
N ARG A 41 8.16 50.12 10.56
CA ARG A 41 7.76 48.70 10.49
C ARG A 41 8.26 48.01 9.22
N ARG A 42 8.24 48.71 8.08
CA ARG A 42 8.75 48.18 6.81
C ARG A 42 10.25 47.97 6.85
N ARG A 43 11.03 48.94 7.34
CA ARG A 43 12.48 48.84 7.54
C ARG A 43 12.86 47.72 8.51
N GLU A 44 12.10 47.55 9.60
CA GLU A 44 12.30 46.42 10.54
C GLU A 44 12.02 45.06 9.91
N ARG A 45 11.02 44.99 9.02
CA ARG A 45 10.68 43.75 8.31
C ARG A 45 11.74 43.41 7.26
N GLU A 46 12.21 44.41 6.52
CA GLU A 46 13.30 44.26 5.55
C GLU A 46 14.63 43.89 6.25
N ALA A 47 14.95 44.50 7.39
CA ALA A 47 16.13 44.15 8.18
C ALA A 47 16.04 42.74 8.80
N ARG A 48 14.84 42.30 9.22
CA ARG A 48 14.60 40.91 9.65
C ARG A 48 14.77 39.95 8.48
N ASN A 49 14.23 40.29 7.31
CA ASN A 49 14.36 39.46 6.11
C ASN A 49 15.81 39.39 5.58
N ALA A 50 16.61 40.45 5.77
CA ALA A 50 18.03 40.47 5.43
C ALA A 50 18.92 39.72 6.44
N LYS A 51 18.45 39.52 7.69
CA LYS A 51 19.12 38.70 8.72
C LYS A 51 18.78 37.22 8.62
N ILE A 52 17.78 36.87 7.82
CA ILE A 52 17.59 35.51 7.33
C ILE A 52 18.68 35.32 6.26
N SER A 53 19.80 34.74 6.69
CA SER A 53 21.03 34.56 5.90
C SER A 53 20.76 33.96 4.51
N PRO A 54 21.47 34.38 3.45
CA PRO A 54 21.40 33.72 2.14
C PRO A 54 21.91 32.26 2.17
N GLU A 55 22.51 31.78 3.26
CA GLU A 55 22.99 30.40 3.40
C GLU A 55 21.91 29.31 3.22
N SER A 56 20.62 29.63 3.38
CA SER A 56 19.56 28.68 3.06
C SER A 56 19.26 28.57 1.56
N ASN A 57 19.63 29.58 0.77
CA ASN A 57 19.44 29.58 -0.69
C ASN A 57 20.58 28.85 -1.41
N ASP A 58 21.78 28.79 -0.84
CA ASP A 58 22.93 28.07 -1.44
C ASP A 58 22.71 26.55 -1.50
N VAL A 59 21.95 25.98 -0.56
CA VAL A 59 21.62 24.53 -0.55
C VAL A 59 20.59 24.18 -1.63
N GLU A 60 19.66 25.09 -1.91
CA GLU A 60 18.63 24.93 -2.94
C GLU A 60 19.24 25.12 -4.35
N ASP A 61 20.20 26.05 -4.48
CA ASP A 61 21.01 26.25 -5.68
C ASP A 61 21.96 25.07 -5.95
N ASP A 62 22.52 24.41 -4.93
CA ASP A 62 23.33 23.19 -5.11
C ASP A 62 22.49 22.00 -5.59
N PHE A 63 21.24 21.89 -5.13
CA PHE A 63 20.32 20.84 -5.57
C PHE A 63 19.87 21.06 -7.01
N GLU A 64 19.54 22.31 -7.40
CA GLU A 64 19.21 22.63 -8.79
C GLU A 64 20.42 22.52 -9.72
N ARG A 65 21.62 22.88 -9.25
CA ARG A 65 22.89 22.68 -9.97
C ARG A 65 23.16 21.20 -10.22
N ARG A 66 23.05 20.33 -9.20
CA ARG A 66 23.17 18.87 -9.36
C ARG A 66 22.10 18.28 -10.27
N ARG A 67 20.88 18.84 -10.25
CA ARG A 67 19.80 18.41 -11.15
C ARG A 67 20.08 18.82 -12.60
N ARG A 68 20.64 20.01 -12.82
CA ARG A 68 21.09 20.48 -14.13
C ARG A 68 22.27 19.64 -14.63
N GLU A 69 23.26 19.35 -13.79
CA GLU A 69 24.37 18.44 -14.12
C GLU A 69 23.89 17.03 -14.43
N ARG A 70 22.90 16.50 -13.70
CA ARG A 70 22.33 15.17 -13.98
C ARG A 70 21.59 15.14 -15.32
N ARG A 71 20.88 16.24 -15.64
CA ARG A 71 20.21 16.42 -16.93
C ARG A 71 21.21 16.58 -18.07
N GLU A 72 22.31 17.31 -17.84
CA GLU A 72 23.40 17.45 -18.80
C GLU A 72 24.18 16.15 -18.97
N ARG A 73 24.40 15.35 -17.91
CA ARG A 73 24.97 14.00 -17.99
C ARG A 73 24.10 13.08 -18.84
N LEU A 74 22.79 13.08 -18.60
CA LEU A 74 21.82 12.31 -19.40
C LEU A 74 21.79 12.76 -20.86
N ASN A 75 22.03 14.05 -21.13
CA ASN A 75 22.04 14.59 -22.49
C ASN A 75 23.41 14.47 -23.18
N ARG A 76 24.50 14.27 -22.43
CA ARG A 76 25.89 14.18 -22.92
C ARG A 76 26.41 12.74 -22.98
N GLY A 77 25.73 11.77 -22.35
CA GLY A 77 26.14 10.37 -22.30
C GLY A 77 24.98 9.42 -22.55
N GLY A 78 24.66 9.19 -23.82
CA GLY A 78 24.04 7.92 -24.22
C GLY A 78 25.11 6.84 -24.17
N GLY A 79 24.98 5.91 -23.24
CA GLY A 79 25.78 4.68 -23.16
C GLY A 79 26.51 4.50 -21.84
N GLY A 80 26.19 3.39 -21.15
CA GLY A 80 27.02 2.85 -20.07
C GLY A 80 26.34 2.80 -18.70
N GLU A 81 25.66 1.68 -18.44
CA GLU A 81 25.76 0.87 -17.22
C GLU A 81 25.68 1.60 -15.87
N ASP A 82 24.51 1.50 -15.22
CA ASP A 82 24.36 1.31 -13.76
C ASP A 82 22.87 1.09 -13.44
N SER A 83 22.28 0.09 -14.09
CA SER A 83 21.04 -0.52 -13.62
C SER A 83 21.42 -1.85 -13.01
N GLU A 84 21.56 -1.87 -11.69
CA GLU A 84 21.65 -3.12 -10.93
C GLU A 84 20.43 -3.98 -11.26
N ASP A 85 20.68 -4.94 -12.13
CA ASP A 85 19.70 -5.79 -12.76
C ASP A 85 19.17 -6.77 -11.71
N VAL A 86 17.92 -6.59 -11.30
CA VAL A 86 17.15 -7.54 -10.46
C VAL A 86 16.99 -8.89 -11.19
N SER A 87 17.27 -8.92 -12.50
CA SER A 87 17.43 -10.13 -13.31
C SER A 87 18.66 -10.94 -12.90
N SER A 88 19.72 -10.31 -12.38
CA SER A 88 20.94 -11.01 -11.95
C SER A 88 20.73 -11.83 -10.68
N ALA A 89 19.90 -11.38 -9.73
CA ALA A 89 19.62 -12.17 -8.52
C ALA A 89 18.81 -13.44 -8.83
N ARG A 90 17.85 -13.34 -9.75
CA ARG A 90 17.05 -14.50 -10.19
C ARG A 90 17.88 -15.43 -11.09
N ALA A 91 18.73 -14.89 -11.96
CA ALA A 91 19.65 -15.67 -12.77
C ALA A 91 20.76 -16.32 -11.94
N ARG A 92 21.27 -15.66 -10.89
CA ARG A 92 22.23 -16.22 -9.92
C ARG A 92 21.61 -17.33 -9.09
N ARG A 93 20.37 -17.18 -8.62
CA ARG A 93 19.64 -18.26 -7.91
C ARG A 93 19.34 -19.45 -8.83
N ARG A 94 19.06 -19.20 -10.11
CA ARG A 94 18.86 -20.26 -11.10
C ARG A 94 20.17 -20.99 -11.42
N ARG A 95 21.28 -20.25 -11.58
CA ARG A 95 22.62 -20.83 -11.74
C ARG A 95 23.10 -21.57 -10.50
N GLN A 96 22.86 -21.06 -9.30
CA GLN A 96 23.16 -21.76 -8.04
C GLN A 96 22.33 -23.04 -7.87
N ARG A 97 21.09 -23.06 -8.38
CA ARG A 97 20.23 -24.25 -8.35
C ARG A 97 20.61 -25.25 -9.44
N GLU A 98 21.05 -24.77 -10.61
CA GLU A 98 21.62 -25.60 -11.68
C GLU A 98 23.04 -26.10 -11.31
N GLU A 99 23.81 -25.37 -10.50
CA GLU A 99 25.09 -25.80 -9.90
C GLU A 99 24.89 -26.78 -8.74
N GLU A 100 23.90 -26.58 -7.86
CA GLU A 100 23.52 -27.57 -6.82
C GLU A 100 22.92 -28.85 -7.42
N GLU A 101 22.15 -28.75 -8.50
CA GLU A 101 21.59 -29.90 -9.24
C GLU A 101 22.67 -30.61 -10.08
N ALA A 102 23.74 -29.91 -10.47
CA ALA A 102 24.94 -30.49 -11.08
C ALA A 102 25.95 -31.07 -10.06
N GLU A 103 26.00 -30.56 -8.82
CA GLU A 103 26.75 -31.16 -7.70
C GLU A 103 26.03 -32.36 -7.07
N ALA A 104 24.71 -32.49 -7.29
CA ALA A 104 23.90 -33.63 -6.86
C ALA A 104 23.73 -34.68 -7.98
N SER A 105 24.84 -35.17 -8.54
CA SER A 105 24.90 -36.50 -9.13
C SER A 105 26.28 -37.13 -8.96
N PRO A 106 26.34 -38.45 -8.79
CA PRO A 106 27.42 -39.14 -8.11
C PRO A 106 28.71 -39.14 -8.95
N ALA A 107 29.85 -38.95 -8.28
CA ALA A 107 31.16 -39.02 -8.89
C ALA A 107 31.43 -40.41 -9.53
N PRO A 108 32.17 -40.45 -10.64
CA PRO A 108 32.58 -41.68 -11.32
C PRO A 108 33.89 -42.28 -10.77
N GLU A 109 34.03 -43.58 -11.08
CA GLU A 109 35.24 -44.41 -11.13
C GLU A 109 35.89 -44.92 -9.83
N VAL A 110 35.86 -46.25 -9.67
CA VAL A 110 37.11 -47.00 -9.56
C VAL A 110 37.12 -48.14 -10.58
N ASN A 111 38.12 -48.09 -11.47
CA ASN A 111 38.60 -49.18 -12.30
C ASN A 111 38.70 -50.48 -11.48
N ASN A 112 38.13 -51.57 -11.99
CA ASN A 112 38.74 -52.88 -11.76
C ASN A 112 39.30 -53.37 -13.09
N VAL A 113 40.61 -53.49 -13.08
CA VAL A 113 41.49 -53.94 -14.14
C VAL A 113 40.96 -55.26 -14.72
N GLN A 114 40.95 -55.35 -16.05
CA GLN A 114 41.04 -56.62 -16.76
C GLN A 114 42.31 -57.33 -16.27
N GLU A 115 42.17 -58.20 -15.29
CA GLU A 115 43.14 -59.27 -15.10
C GLU A 115 42.72 -60.39 -16.04
N GLU A 116 43.55 -60.56 -17.06
CA GLU A 116 43.61 -61.78 -17.85
C GLU A 116 43.70 -62.99 -16.93
N PRO A 117 43.21 -64.17 -17.35
CA PRO A 117 43.53 -65.39 -16.65
C PRO A 117 45.02 -65.67 -16.84
N THR A 118 45.85 -65.25 -15.90
CA THR A 118 47.21 -65.74 -15.76
C THR A 118 47.16 -67.24 -15.52
N GLN A 119 47.76 -67.95 -16.45
CA GLN A 119 48.15 -69.35 -16.37
C GLN A 119 48.87 -69.60 -15.03
N GLU A 120 48.24 -70.36 -14.13
CA GLU A 120 49.00 -71.18 -13.20
C GLU A 120 49.27 -72.50 -13.91
N GLU A 121 50.56 -72.72 -14.18
CA GLU A 121 51.13 -74.00 -14.57
C GLU A 121 50.76 -75.06 -13.52
N GLU A 122 50.01 -76.07 -13.94
CA GLU A 122 50.12 -77.38 -13.31
C GLU A 122 51.47 -77.99 -13.74
N PRO A 123 52.25 -78.60 -12.84
CA PRO A 123 53.42 -79.35 -13.25
C PRO A 123 52.99 -80.61 -14.02
N GLU A 124 53.60 -80.81 -15.19
CA GLU A 124 53.66 -82.10 -15.87
C GLU A 124 54.18 -83.16 -14.89
N GLU A 125 53.37 -84.19 -14.60
CA GLU A 125 53.88 -85.48 -14.15
C GLU A 125 53.42 -86.54 -15.16
N GLU A 126 54.39 -87.02 -15.94
CA GLU A 126 54.23 -88.15 -16.86
C GLU A 126 53.70 -89.39 -16.13
N ALA A 127 52.82 -90.11 -16.82
CA ALA A 127 52.26 -91.40 -16.44
C ALA A 127 53.31 -92.42 -15.94
N PRO A 128 52.85 -93.47 -15.23
CA PRO A 128 52.73 -94.69 -16.01
C PRO A 128 51.43 -95.46 -15.79
N ALA A 129 50.98 -96.04 -16.90
CA ALA A 129 49.98 -97.07 -16.98
C ALA A 129 50.15 -98.16 -15.92
N ALA A 130 49.12 -98.37 -15.11
CA ALA A 130 48.89 -99.62 -14.42
C ALA A 130 47.38 -99.84 -14.34
N ALA A 131 46.91 -100.79 -15.17
CA ALA A 131 45.56 -101.30 -15.13
C ALA A 131 45.24 -101.91 -13.76
N ALA A 132 44.13 -101.50 -13.14
CA ALA A 132 43.21 -102.35 -12.36
C ALA A 132 42.06 -101.51 -11.75
N ASP A 133 40.84 -101.74 -12.26
CA ASP A 133 39.53 -101.60 -11.59
C ASP A 133 39.13 -100.23 -10.98
N ASP A 134 38.65 -99.30 -11.82
CA ASP A 134 38.36 -97.88 -11.49
C ASP A 134 36.87 -97.44 -11.57
N ASP A 135 35.90 -98.35 -11.47
CA ASP A 135 34.47 -97.97 -11.52
C ASP A 135 33.99 -97.23 -10.24
N GLU A 136 34.66 -97.42 -9.10
CA GLU A 136 34.23 -96.87 -7.81
C GLU A 136 34.66 -95.40 -7.63
N ALA A 137 35.85 -95.02 -8.09
CA ALA A 137 36.36 -93.65 -8.04
C ALA A 137 35.62 -92.71 -9.02
N GLU A 138 35.22 -93.21 -10.19
CA GLU A 138 34.46 -92.44 -11.19
C GLU A 138 33.01 -92.18 -10.70
N MET A 139 32.41 -93.16 -10.01
CA MET A 139 31.11 -93.02 -9.36
C MET A 139 31.14 -92.05 -8.17
N GLU A 140 32.23 -92.03 -7.39
CA GLU A 140 32.41 -91.10 -6.28
C GLU A 140 32.66 -89.66 -6.77
N ALA A 141 33.42 -89.48 -7.85
CA ALA A 141 33.60 -88.18 -8.51
C ALA A 141 32.28 -87.65 -9.11
N MET A 142 31.43 -88.52 -9.68
CA MET A 142 30.10 -88.15 -10.18
C MET A 142 29.16 -87.73 -9.05
N ARG A 143 29.15 -88.44 -7.91
CA ARG A 143 28.38 -88.06 -6.72
C ARG A 143 28.84 -86.74 -6.13
N LEU A 144 30.15 -86.50 -6.05
CA LEU A 144 30.68 -85.23 -5.57
C LEU A 144 30.35 -84.06 -6.51
N ARG A 145 30.32 -84.30 -7.83
CA ARG A 145 29.87 -83.31 -8.81
C ARG A 145 28.37 -83.05 -8.70
N GLU A 146 27.57 -84.08 -8.48
CA GLU A 146 26.13 -83.96 -8.25
C GLU A 146 25.81 -83.23 -6.94
N GLU A 147 26.56 -83.50 -5.86
CA GLU A 147 26.48 -82.76 -4.59
C GLU A 147 26.92 -81.30 -4.74
N ARG A 148 28.00 -81.04 -5.49
CA ARG A 148 28.44 -79.66 -5.78
C ARG A 148 27.45 -78.91 -6.67
N GLU A 149 26.84 -79.58 -7.65
CA GLU A 149 25.78 -79.00 -8.49
C GLU A 149 24.49 -78.78 -7.70
N ALA A 150 24.13 -79.69 -6.79
CA ALA A 150 23.01 -79.54 -5.87
C ALA A 150 23.25 -78.38 -4.89
N ALA A 151 24.44 -78.29 -4.30
CA ALA A 151 24.85 -77.17 -3.45
C ALA A 151 24.87 -75.84 -4.22
N ALA A 152 25.30 -75.84 -5.48
CA ALA A 152 25.26 -74.65 -6.34
C ALA A 152 23.83 -74.23 -6.72
N ARG A 153 22.90 -75.19 -6.91
CA ARG A 153 21.47 -74.91 -7.11
C ARG A 153 20.83 -74.36 -5.84
N GLU A 154 21.14 -74.93 -4.68
CA GLU A 154 20.66 -74.45 -3.39
C GLU A 154 21.21 -73.04 -3.08
N ALA A 155 22.48 -72.77 -3.37
CA ALA A 155 23.07 -71.45 -3.23
C ALA A 155 22.42 -70.42 -4.16
N LYS A 156 22.14 -70.76 -5.42
CA LYS A 156 21.42 -69.89 -6.37
C LYS A 156 19.98 -69.62 -5.91
N GLU A 157 19.30 -70.60 -5.36
CA GLU A 157 17.94 -70.43 -4.84
C GLU A 157 17.91 -69.56 -3.59
N ARG A 158 18.92 -69.67 -2.71
CA ARG A 158 19.12 -68.77 -1.56
C ARG A 158 19.37 -67.33 -1.99
N MET A 159 20.29 -67.11 -2.95
CA MET A 159 20.53 -65.78 -3.52
C MET A 159 19.27 -65.18 -4.13
N ARG A 160 18.49 -65.97 -4.88
CA ARG A 160 17.23 -65.50 -5.47
C ARG A 160 16.19 -65.13 -4.41
N ARG A 161 16.09 -65.89 -3.31
CA ARG A 161 15.20 -65.55 -2.19
C ARG A 161 15.66 -64.30 -1.45
N GLU A 162 16.97 -64.12 -1.28
CA GLU A 162 17.54 -62.91 -0.69
C GLU A 162 17.33 -61.67 -1.58
N GLU A 163 17.48 -61.81 -2.91
CA GLU A 163 17.16 -60.76 -3.89
C GLU A 163 15.66 -60.41 -3.89
N GLU A 164 14.77 -61.40 -3.91
CA GLU A 164 13.31 -61.20 -3.83
C GLU A 164 12.89 -60.54 -2.50
N GLU A 165 13.53 -60.88 -1.37
CA GLU A 165 13.32 -60.21 -0.08
C GLU A 165 13.86 -58.77 -0.06
N GLU A 166 15.01 -58.51 -0.69
CA GLU A 166 15.59 -57.16 -0.79
C GLU A 166 14.74 -56.25 -1.68
N GLU A 167 14.25 -56.76 -2.81
CA GLU A 167 13.31 -56.06 -3.69
C GLU A 167 11.99 -55.74 -2.97
N ALA A 168 11.44 -56.69 -2.21
CA ALA A 168 10.23 -56.46 -1.42
C ALA A 168 10.43 -55.38 -0.35
N ARG A 169 11.59 -55.36 0.33
CA ARG A 169 11.94 -54.29 1.30
C ARG A 169 12.09 -52.93 0.62
N LEU A 170 12.67 -52.88 -0.58
CA LEU A 170 12.83 -51.65 -1.35
C LEU A 170 11.48 -51.11 -1.83
N GLU A 171 10.56 -51.99 -2.23
CA GLU A 171 9.21 -51.63 -2.63
C GLU A 171 8.37 -51.13 -1.44
N GLU A 172 8.48 -51.77 -0.27
CA GLU A 172 7.85 -51.29 0.97
C GLU A 172 8.38 -49.90 1.37
N LEU A 173 9.69 -49.66 1.23
CA LEU A 173 10.29 -48.34 1.46
C LEU A 173 9.79 -47.30 0.45
N ARG A 174 9.59 -47.67 -0.82
CA ARG A 174 9.01 -46.78 -1.85
C ARG A 174 7.55 -46.45 -1.53
N GLN A 175 6.75 -47.43 -1.13
CA GLN A 175 5.35 -47.25 -0.72
C GLN A 175 5.24 -46.34 0.51
N LYS A 176 6.06 -46.57 1.55
CA LYS A 176 6.12 -45.70 2.74
C LYS A 176 6.51 -44.27 2.40
N LYS A 177 7.50 -44.07 1.51
CA LYS A 177 7.89 -42.74 1.03
C LYS A 177 6.78 -42.06 0.24
N GLU A 178 6.03 -42.78 -0.60
CA GLU A 178 4.92 -42.22 -1.36
C GLU A 178 3.72 -41.86 -0.47
N GLU A 179 3.41 -42.70 0.51
CA GLU A 179 2.36 -42.44 1.51
C GLU A 179 2.72 -41.23 2.38
N GLU A 180 3.98 -41.12 2.82
CA GLU A 180 4.47 -39.96 3.56
C GLU A 180 4.39 -38.67 2.71
N ARG A 181 4.75 -38.74 1.42
CA ARG A 181 4.60 -37.60 0.50
C ARG A 181 3.14 -37.20 0.32
N LYS A 182 2.22 -38.15 0.15
CA LYS A 182 0.78 -37.88 0.04
C LYS A 182 0.22 -37.29 1.34
N ARG A 183 0.69 -37.76 2.49
CA ARG A 183 0.32 -37.20 3.80
C ARG A 183 0.80 -35.77 3.95
N ARG A 184 2.06 -35.49 3.61
CA ARG A 184 2.63 -34.13 3.63
C ARG A 184 1.89 -33.18 2.69
N GLN A 185 1.52 -33.64 1.49
CA GLN A 185 0.72 -32.87 0.53
C GLN A 185 -0.67 -32.53 1.08
N ARG A 186 -1.36 -33.48 1.70
CA ARG A 186 -2.68 -33.24 2.33
C ARG A 186 -2.57 -32.24 3.49
N GLU A 187 -1.55 -32.39 4.34
CA GLU A 187 -1.29 -31.46 5.45
C GLU A 187 -0.93 -30.06 4.95
N GLU A 188 -0.20 -29.94 3.84
CA GLU A 188 0.13 -28.65 3.20
C GLU A 188 -1.11 -28.00 2.56
N GLU A 189 -1.93 -28.76 1.84
CA GLU A 189 -3.20 -28.29 1.27
C GLU A 189 -4.20 -27.87 2.35
N GLU A 190 -4.27 -28.58 3.48
CA GLU A 190 -5.11 -28.22 4.62
C GLU A 190 -4.65 -26.90 5.25
N ARG A 191 -3.33 -26.72 5.46
CA ARG A 191 -2.76 -25.46 5.95
C ARG A 191 -3.00 -24.31 4.98
N GLU A 192 -2.87 -24.53 3.68
CA GLU A 192 -3.13 -23.50 2.67
C GLU A 192 -4.61 -23.11 2.66
N ARG A 193 -5.53 -24.07 2.77
CA ARG A 193 -6.97 -23.81 2.89
C ARG A 193 -7.31 -23.03 4.15
N GLU A 194 -6.74 -23.41 5.30
CA GLU A 194 -6.91 -22.68 6.56
C GLU A 194 -6.36 -21.26 6.48
N GLU A 195 -5.22 -21.05 5.80
CA GLU A 195 -4.65 -19.73 5.59
C GLU A 195 -5.53 -18.86 4.67
N ILE A 196 -6.05 -19.43 3.58
CA ILE A 196 -7.00 -18.75 2.69
C ILE A 196 -8.26 -18.37 3.46
N GLU A 197 -8.84 -19.29 4.23
CA GLU A 197 -10.05 -19.02 5.01
C GLU A 197 -9.79 -17.92 6.07
N ARG A 198 -8.62 -17.95 6.73
CA ARG A 198 -8.23 -16.90 7.67
C ARG A 198 -8.09 -15.54 6.97
N ARG A 199 -7.50 -15.50 5.77
CA ARG A 199 -7.38 -14.27 4.96
C ARG A 199 -8.75 -13.76 4.52
N GLU A 200 -9.65 -14.65 4.11
CA GLU A 200 -11.02 -14.30 3.71
C GLU A 200 -11.84 -13.76 4.89
N ARG A 201 -11.76 -14.39 6.07
CA ARG A 201 -12.40 -13.89 7.29
C ARG A 201 -11.86 -12.51 7.69
N ALA A 202 -10.54 -12.32 7.63
CA ALA A 202 -9.93 -11.01 7.91
C ALA A 202 -10.33 -9.95 6.86
N ALA A 203 -10.45 -10.31 5.59
CA ALA A 203 -10.93 -9.42 4.53
C ALA A 203 -12.42 -9.06 4.71
N ALA A 204 -13.26 -10.04 5.09
CA ALA A 204 -14.66 -9.82 5.39
C ALA A 204 -14.86 -8.90 6.60
N GLU A 205 -14.09 -9.10 7.67
CA GLU A 205 -14.10 -8.23 8.85
C GLU A 205 -13.66 -6.80 8.49
N LYS A 206 -12.60 -6.66 7.69
CA LYS A 206 -12.16 -5.35 7.21
C LYS A 206 -13.25 -4.66 6.37
N LYS A 207 -13.90 -5.39 5.46
CA LYS A 207 -14.99 -4.87 4.64
C LYS A 207 -16.18 -4.43 5.51
N ALA A 208 -16.54 -5.22 6.51
CA ALA A 208 -17.61 -4.87 7.45
C ALA A 208 -17.29 -3.59 8.24
N ARG A 209 -16.04 -3.41 8.70
CA ARG A 209 -15.61 -2.15 9.34
C ARG A 209 -15.67 -0.95 8.40
N GLU A 210 -15.22 -1.11 7.16
CA GLU A 210 -15.28 -0.05 6.14
C GLU A 210 -16.74 0.32 5.81
N GLU A 211 -17.64 -0.67 5.75
CA GLU A 211 -19.09 -0.46 5.57
C GLU A 211 -19.72 0.23 6.79
N GLU A 212 -19.36 -0.16 8.00
CA GLU A 212 -19.82 0.48 9.24
C GLU A 212 -19.36 1.94 9.32
N GLU A 213 -18.08 2.23 9.00
CA GLU A 213 -17.55 3.59 8.96
C GLU A 213 -18.29 4.46 7.94
N GLN A 214 -18.59 3.90 6.75
CA GLN A 214 -19.40 4.59 5.74
C GLN A 214 -20.81 4.89 6.24
N LEU A 215 -21.47 3.91 6.88
CA LEU A 215 -22.81 4.11 7.45
C LEU A 215 -22.81 5.19 8.54
N ILE A 216 -21.79 5.21 9.40
CA ILE A 216 -21.63 6.25 10.44
C ILE A 216 -21.43 7.62 9.79
N MET A 217 -20.58 7.72 8.78
CA MET A 217 -20.31 8.98 8.09
C MET A 217 -21.54 9.50 7.33
N ASP A 218 -22.27 8.62 6.64
CA ASP A 218 -23.51 8.95 5.95
C ASP A 218 -24.59 9.39 6.93
N ARG A 219 -24.70 8.72 8.08
CA ARG A 219 -25.62 9.11 9.14
C ARG A 219 -25.26 10.47 9.74
N ALA A 220 -23.99 10.70 10.06
CA ALA A 220 -23.51 11.99 10.56
C ALA A 220 -23.76 13.13 9.56
N LEU A 221 -23.61 12.86 8.26
CA LEU A 221 -23.89 13.84 7.21
C LEU A 221 -25.39 14.13 7.07
N GLN A 222 -26.25 13.13 7.24
CA GLN A 222 -27.70 13.34 7.29
C GLN A 222 -28.11 14.17 8.51
N GLU A 223 -27.56 13.86 9.68
CA GLU A 223 -27.83 14.59 10.92
C GLU A 223 -27.35 16.04 10.85
N LEU A 224 -26.18 16.30 10.26
CA LEU A 224 -25.67 17.65 10.04
C LEU A 224 -26.60 18.48 9.15
N LYS A 225 -27.15 17.88 8.08
CA LYS A 225 -28.12 18.55 7.20
C LYS A 225 -29.45 18.80 7.90
N ALA A 226 -29.96 17.81 8.64
CA ALA A 226 -31.20 17.96 9.40
C ALA A 226 -31.08 19.07 10.45
N GLU A 227 -29.94 19.16 11.15
CA GLU A 227 -29.68 20.23 12.11
C GLU A 227 -29.60 21.61 11.43
N GLU A 228 -29.00 21.70 10.24
CA GLU A 228 -28.96 22.94 9.46
C GLU A 228 -30.37 23.38 9.03
N GLU A 229 -31.20 22.44 8.58
CA GLU A 229 -32.59 22.70 8.22
C GLU A 229 -33.44 23.12 9.42
N GLU A 230 -33.26 22.48 10.59
CA GLU A 230 -33.92 22.85 11.83
C GLU A 230 -33.49 24.25 12.29
N LYS A 231 -32.18 24.54 12.31
CA LYS A 231 -31.66 25.89 12.62
C LYS A 231 -32.20 26.94 11.66
N PHE A 232 -32.34 26.61 10.38
CA PHE A 232 -32.90 27.52 9.37
C PHE A 232 -34.41 27.71 9.54
N ALA A 233 -35.16 26.66 9.85
CA ALA A 233 -36.58 26.73 10.15
C ALA A 233 -36.83 27.54 11.43
N GLU A 234 -36.03 27.34 12.47
CA GLU A 234 -36.08 28.09 13.71
C GLU A 234 -35.75 29.56 13.47
N LYS A 235 -34.68 29.85 12.70
CA LYS A 235 -34.35 31.23 12.29
C LYS A 235 -35.53 31.88 11.55
N LYS A 236 -36.19 31.17 10.65
CA LYS A 236 -37.39 31.66 9.95
C LYS A 236 -38.55 31.92 10.91
N ARG A 237 -38.78 31.02 11.88
CA ARG A 237 -39.81 31.15 12.91
C ARG A 237 -39.57 32.40 13.77
N ILE A 238 -38.36 32.54 14.31
CA ILE A 238 -37.95 33.70 15.12
C ILE A 238 -38.06 34.99 14.31
N LEU A 239 -37.64 34.98 13.04
CA LEU A 239 -37.72 36.18 12.20
C LEU A 239 -39.18 36.60 11.95
N LYS A 240 -40.07 35.63 11.71
CA LYS A 240 -41.51 35.88 11.53
C LYS A 240 -42.15 36.45 12.80
N GLU A 241 -41.71 36.00 13.97
CA GLU A 241 -42.19 36.50 15.27
C GLU A 241 -41.63 37.90 15.59
N ARG A 242 -40.33 38.12 15.41
CA ARG A 242 -39.65 39.38 15.74
C ARG A 242 -39.94 40.52 14.77
N VAL A 243 -40.18 40.17 13.50
CA VAL A 243 -40.44 41.10 12.40
C VAL A 243 -41.73 40.68 11.69
N PRO A 244 -42.91 40.94 12.30
CA PRO A 244 -44.16 40.74 11.61
C PRO A 244 -44.26 41.68 10.39
N PRO A 245 -45.01 41.30 9.34
CA PRO A 245 -45.25 42.17 8.20
C PRO A 245 -45.83 43.51 8.66
N LEU A 246 -45.29 44.62 8.14
CA LEU A 246 -45.80 45.95 8.47
C LEU A 246 -47.20 46.12 7.88
N ASN A 247 -48.19 46.35 8.74
CA ASN A 247 -49.54 46.68 8.30
C ASN A 247 -49.68 48.20 8.18
N ILE A 248 -49.53 48.71 6.96
CA ILE A 248 -49.74 50.12 6.60
C ILE A 248 -51.11 50.36 5.97
N ASP A 249 -51.84 49.29 5.63
CA ASP A 249 -53.14 49.36 4.98
C ASP A 249 -54.19 49.90 5.97
N GLY A 250 -54.64 51.14 5.70
CA GLY A 250 -55.62 51.85 6.52
C GLY A 250 -55.06 53.03 7.34
N MET A 251 -53.74 53.24 7.35
CA MET A 251 -53.12 54.41 8.00
C MET A 251 -53.20 55.65 7.09
N ASN A 252 -54.33 56.33 7.10
CA ASN A 252 -54.54 57.58 6.33
C ASN A 252 -54.19 58.85 7.13
N ASP A 253 -54.01 58.73 8.44
CA ASP A 253 -53.63 59.86 9.31
C ASP A 253 -52.11 60.05 9.34
N ARG A 254 -51.68 61.27 9.03
CA ARG A 254 -50.26 61.63 8.94
C ARG A 254 -49.54 61.46 10.28
N GLU A 255 -50.18 61.83 11.38
CA GLU A 255 -49.55 61.79 12.71
C GLU A 255 -49.29 60.33 13.15
N GLU A 256 -50.20 59.42 12.81
CA GLU A 256 -50.04 58.00 13.09
C GLU A 256 -48.86 57.38 12.33
N VAL A 257 -48.70 57.73 11.05
CA VAL A 257 -47.57 57.30 10.23
C VAL A 257 -46.25 57.86 10.77
N GLU A 258 -46.19 59.15 11.10
CA GLU A 258 -44.97 59.76 11.66
C GLU A 258 -44.55 59.11 12.99
N ARG A 259 -45.51 58.80 13.86
CA ARG A 259 -45.28 58.09 15.12
C ARG A 259 -44.75 56.67 14.89
N LEU A 260 -45.28 55.94 13.91
CA LEU A 260 -44.79 54.61 13.55
C LEU A 260 -43.35 54.66 13.03
N CYS A 261 -43.03 55.60 12.13
CA CYS A 261 -41.67 55.79 11.62
C CYS A 261 -40.65 56.06 12.74
N ARG A 262 -41.00 56.91 13.71
CA ARG A 262 -40.14 57.19 14.87
C ARG A 262 -39.90 55.94 15.72
N LYS A 263 -40.95 55.15 16.00
CA LYS A 263 -40.83 53.89 16.75
C LYS A 263 -39.96 52.86 16.03
N LEU A 264 -40.09 52.73 14.71
CA LEU A 264 -39.28 51.81 13.92
C LEU A 264 -37.81 52.25 13.91
N TYR A 265 -37.54 53.55 13.83
CA TYR A 265 -36.19 54.08 13.89
C TYR A 265 -35.53 53.87 15.25
N GLU A 266 -36.25 54.07 16.35
CA GLU A 266 -35.76 53.79 17.70
C GLU A 266 -35.45 52.29 17.89
N LYS A 267 -36.35 51.41 17.43
CA LYS A 267 -36.11 49.95 17.43
C LYS A 267 -34.90 49.58 16.57
N TYR A 268 -34.72 50.22 15.42
CA TYR A 268 -33.55 50.00 14.56
C TYR A 268 -32.25 50.38 15.27
N ALA A 269 -32.21 51.54 15.93
CA ALA A 269 -31.03 51.99 16.67
C ALA A 269 -30.64 51.00 17.78
N GLN A 270 -31.62 50.50 18.55
CA GLN A 270 -31.39 49.47 19.58
C GLN A 270 -30.87 48.15 18.97
N LEU A 271 -31.45 47.70 17.85
CA LEU A 271 -31.00 46.48 17.17
C LEU A 271 -29.58 46.59 16.60
N GLU A 272 -29.16 47.77 16.15
CA GLU A 272 -27.77 47.99 15.69
C GLU A 272 -26.78 47.94 16.86
N GLU A 273 -27.15 48.45 18.03
CA GLU A 273 -26.38 48.30 19.27
C GLU A 273 -26.24 46.82 19.66
N ASP A 274 -27.35 46.08 19.72
CA ASP A 274 -27.36 44.64 20.00
C ASP A 274 -26.48 43.86 19.01
N LYS A 275 -26.59 44.18 17.72
CA LYS A 275 -25.77 43.57 16.67
C LYS A 275 -24.28 43.83 16.92
N TYR A 276 -23.92 45.07 17.23
CA TYR A 276 -22.53 45.41 17.53
C TYR A 276 -22.00 44.64 18.76
N GLU A 277 -22.79 44.51 19.83
CA GLU A 277 -22.41 43.70 20.98
C GLU A 277 -22.11 42.25 20.60
N TRP A 278 -22.99 41.64 19.80
CA TRP A 278 -22.82 40.26 19.33
C TRP A 278 -21.59 40.11 18.46
N GLU A 279 -21.34 41.04 17.52
CA GLU A 279 -20.13 41.02 16.70
C GLU A 279 -18.85 41.12 17.54
N VAL A 280 -18.83 41.97 18.57
CA VAL A 280 -17.69 42.07 19.49
C VAL A 280 -17.49 40.78 20.28
N LYS A 281 -18.57 40.15 20.76
CA LYS A 281 -18.52 38.86 21.47
C LYS A 281 -17.98 37.76 20.55
N ILE A 282 -18.47 37.66 19.31
CA ILE A 282 -17.99 36.70 18.31
C ILE A 282 -16.50 36.93 18.01
N ARG A 283 -16.09 38.17 17.76
CA ARG A 283 -14.67 38.50 17.52
C ARG A 283 -13.78 38.06 18.68
N LYS A 284 -14.19 38.29 19.94
CA LYS A 284 -13.44 37.84 21.13
C LYS A 284 -13.34 36.31 21.18
N GLN A 285 -14.43 35.60 20.90
CA GLN A 285 -14.45 34.13 20.84
C GLN A 285 -13.56 33.60 19.72
N ASP A 286 -13.55 34.23 18.53
CA ASP A 286 -12.67 33.85 17.44
C ASP A 286 -11.19 34.01 17.81
N PHE A 287 -10.83 35.10 18.51
CA PHE A 287 -9.49 35.28 19.03
C PHE A 287 -9.11 34.18 20.04
N GLU A 288 -10.00 33.87 20.97
CA GLU A 288 -9.81 32.81 21.96
C GLU A 288 -9.64 31.43 21.30
N ILE A 289 -10.51 31.08 20.34
CA ILE A 289 -10.42 29.84 19.55
C ILE A 289 -9.08 29.78 18.82
N ASN A 290 -8.65 30.87 18.19
CA ASN A 290 -7.38 30.91 17.49
C ASN A 290 -6.19 30.74 18.45
N GLU A 291 -6.20 31.41 19.60
CA GLU A 291 -5.17 31.22 20.63
C GLU A 291 -5.13 29.78 21.14
N LEU A 292 -6.30 29.19 21.44
CA LEU A 292 -6.41 27.80 21.90
C LEU A 292 -5.95 26.83 20.81
N THR A 293 -6.28 27.09 19.55
CA THR A 293 -5.83 26.30 18.40
C THR A 293 -4.30 26.32 18.28
N ILE A 294 -3.67 27.50 18.43
CA ILE A 294 -2.22 27.63 18.45
C ILE A 294 -1.62 26.83 19.63
N LYS A 295 -2.15 27.01 20.84
CA LYS A 295 -1.70 26.28 22.04
C LYS A 295 -1.80 24.76 21.86
N VAL A 296 -2.92 24.26 21.32
CA VAL A 296 -3.10 22.83 21.03
C VAL A 296 -2.09 22.34 20.01
N ASN A 297 -1.79 23.12 18.97
CA ASN A 297 -0.81 22.76 17.97
C ASN A 297 0.63 22.77 18.52
N ASP A 298 0.98 23.74 19.37
CA ASP A 298 2.28 23.79 20.03
C ASP A 298 2.48 22.61 20.99
N ILE A 299 1.43 22.20 21.73
CA ILE A 299 1.44 21.02 22.61
C ILE A 299 1.58 19.72 21.81
N LYS A 300 0.88 19.60 20.68
CA LYS A 300 1.01 18.46 19.75
C LYS A 300 2.39 18.41 19.06
N GLY A 301 3.21 19.44 19.25
CA GLY A 301 4.53 19.60 18.67
C GLY A 301 4.46 20.32 17.33
N LYS A 302 5.26 21.38 17.20
CA LYS A 302 5.44 22.21 15.98
C LYS A 302 5.95 21.44 14.75
N PHE A 303 6.14 20.13 14.87
CA PHE A 303 6.78 19.26 13.88
C PHE A 303 6.12 17.88 13.78
N ILE A 304 4.78 17.81 13.76
CA ILE A 304 4.16 16.71 13.01
C ILE A 304 4.40 17.08 11.55
N LYS A 305 5.47 16.57 10.94
CA LYS A 305 5.74 16.75 9.51
C LYS A 305 4.45 16.35 8.79
N PRO A 306 3.65 17.29 8.24
CA PRO A 306 2.46 16.91 7.52
C PRO A 306 2.95 15.98 6.43
N VAL A 307 2.43 14.76 6.36
CA VAL A 307 2.81 13.82 5.32
C VAL A 307 2.41 14.50 4.02
N LEU A 308 3.37 15.13 3.35
CA LEU A 308 3.17 15.85 2.10
C LEU A 308 2.79 14.79 1.06
N LYS A 309 1.50 14.45 0.99
CA LYS A 309 0.95 13.63 -0.08
C LYS A 309 1.25 14.39 -1.37
N LYS A 310 1.78 13.68 -2.37
CA LYS A 310 2.04 14.23 -3.71
C LYS A 310 0.71 14.59 -4.37
N VAL A 311 0.17 15.74 -4.01
CA VAL A 311 -1.01 16.32 -4.67
C VAL A 311 -0.55 16.88 -6.01
N SER A 312 -0.94 16.21 -7.10
CA SER A 312 -0.66 16.72 -8.44
C SER A 312 -1.46 18.01 -8.66
N LYS A 313 -0.81 19.09 -9.10
CA LYS A 313 -1.49 20.36 -9.47
C LYS A 313 -2.53 20.16 -10.60
N THR A 314 -2.47 19.05 -11.31
CA THR A 314 -3.40 18.63 -12.35
C THR A 314 -4.76 18.18 -11.80
N ASP A 315 -4.83 17.62 -10.60
CA ASP A 315 -6.07 17.08 -10.04
C ASP A 315 -7.08 18.21 -9.72
N ALA A 316 -6.61 19.31 -9.14
CA ALA A 316 -7.43 20.51 -8.93
C ALA A 316 -7.84 21.21 -10.24
N LYS A 317 -7.05 21.07 -11.31
CA LYS A 317 -7.40 21.59 -12.65
C LYS A 317 -8.39 20.69 -13.38
N LEU A 318 -8.27 19.37 -13.23
CA LEU A 318 -9.22 18.38 -13.73
C LEU A 318 -10.56 18.52 -13.02
N ALA A 319 -10.59 18.62 -11.68
CA ALA A 319 -11.82 18.85 -10.93
C ALA A 319 -12.56 20.14 -11.32
N ARG A 320 -11.83 21.19 -11.76
CA ARG A 320 -12.43 22.40 -12.35
C ARG A 320 -13.01 22.13 -13.74
N PHE A 321 -12.34 21.33 -14.56
CA PHE A 321 -12.80 20.95 -15.89
C PHE A 321 -14.00 19.99 -15.86
N ASP A 322 -13.99 19.01 -14.96
CA ASP A 322 -15.05 18.01 -14.73
C ASP A 322 -16.33 18.70 -14.22
N ARG A 323 -16.17 19.66 -13.29
CA ARG A 323 -17.29 20.48 -12.81
C ARG A 323 -17.89 21.36 -13.91
N ASN A 324 -17.07 21.84 -14.83
CA ASN A 324 -17.49 22.71 -15.94
C ASN A 324 -18.07 21.94 -17.14
N LYS A 325 -17.89 20.61 -17.20
CA LYS A 325 -18.47 19.73 -18.22
C LYS A 325 -19.76 19.03 -17.79
N GLY A 326 -20.29 19.31 -16.59
CA GLY A 326 -21.62 18.87 -16.17
C GLY A 326 -21.81 17.35 -15.98
N GLY A 327 -20.79 16.55 -16.27
CA GLY A 327 -20.77 15.12 -15.98
C GLY A 327 -19.71 14.87 -14.92
N LYS A 328 -20.09 14.21 -13.83
CA LYS A 328 -19.11 13.40 -13.10
C LYS A 328 -18.58 12.43 -14.15
N GLU A 329 -17.38 12.66 -14.66
CA GLU A 329 -16.63 11.71 -15.47
C GLU A 329 -16.20 10.59 -14.51
N SER A 330 -17.20 9.90 -13.96
CA SER A 330 -17.03 8.68 -13.20
C SER A 330 -16.25 7.76 -14.11
N PHE A 331 -15.14 7.21 -13.62
CA PHE A 331 -14.33 6.23 -14.35
C PHE A 331 -15.17 5.12 -15.02
N ARG A 332 -16.36 4.85 -14.46
CA ARG A 332 -17.41 3.99 -15.00
C ARG A 332 -17.93 4.39 -16.39
N ASN A 333 -18.00 5.67 -16.72
CA ASN A 333 -18.48 6.18 -18.02
C ASN A 333 -17.46 5.97 -19.14
N GLN A 334 -16.17 5.83 -18.80
CA GLN A 334 -15.11 5.52 -19.75
C GLN A 334 -14.91 4.01 -19.96
N LEU A 335 -15.49 3.18 -19.09
CA LEU A 335 -15.70 1.79 -19.42
C LEU A 335 -16.91 1.69 -20.35
N LYS A 336 -16.72 1.07 -21.52
CA LYS A 336 -17.83 0.55 -22.32
C LYS A 336 -18.59 -0.42 -21.43
N SER A 337 -19.71 0.01 -20.85
CA SER A 337 -20.66 -0.89 -20.22
C SER A 337 -21.14 -1.85 -21.32
N THR A 338 -20.52 -3.02 -21.42
CA THR A 338 -21.13 -4.13 -22.16
C THR A 338 -22.42 -4.41 -21.42
N GLY A 339 -23.55 -3.95 -21.97
CA GLY A 339 -24.91 -4.07 -21.43
C GLY A 339 -25.39 -5.51 -21.37
N GLN A 340 -24.57 -6.38 -20.81
CA GLN A 340 -24.71 -7.82 -20.69
C GLN A 340 -24.11 -8.14 -19.32
N SER A 341 -24.95 -8.10 -18.29
CA SER A 341 -24.68 -8.87 -17.08
C SER A 341 -24.57 -10.33 -17.51
N LYS A 342 -23.35 -10.88 -17.55
CA LYS A 342 -23.09 -12.30 -17.87
C LYS A 342 -23.74 -13.30 -16.89
N TYR A 343 -24.55 -12.81 -15.96
CA TYR A 343 -25.28 -13.58 -14.94
C TYR A 343 -26.77 -13.22 -14.86
N ALA A 344 -27.31 -12.36 -15.73
CA ALA A 344 -28.77 -12.25 -15.85
C ALA A 344 -29.28 -13.49 -16.59
N LEU A 345 -29.89 -14.37 -15.82
CA LEU A 345 -30.56 -15.57 -16.29
C LEU A 345 -31.56 -15.17 -17.38
N LYS A 346 -31.44 -15.85 -18.50
CA LYS A 346 -32.15 -15.68 -19.76
C LYS A 346 -33.64 -15.98 -19.54
N GLU A 347 -34.49 -14.97 -19.62
CA GLU A 347 -35.92 -15.16 -19.86
C GLU A 347 -36.38 -14.10 -20.87
N GLU A 348 -36.65 -14.59 -22.08
CA GLU A 348 -37.61 -14.06 -23.04
C GLU A 348 -37.53 -12.57 -23.42
N GLU A 349 -36.73 -12.26 -24.46
CA GLU A 349 -37.20 -11.39 -25.54
C GLU A 349 -36.45 -11.70 -26.83
N GLU A 350 -36.95 -12.71 -27.55
CA GLU A 350 -36.72 -12.85 -28.97
C GLU A 350 -37.64 -11.84 -29.68
N ALA A 351 -37.12 -10.68 -30.06
CA ALA A 351 -37.80 -9.81 -31.03
C ALA A 351 -36.81 -8.93 -31.81
N ALA A 352 -36.62 -9.33 -33.07
CA ALA A 352 -36.28 -8.45 -34.20
C ALA A 352 -34.90 -7.76 -34.21
N LYS A 353 -33.85 -8.54 -34.52
CA LYS A 353 -32.74 -8.06 -35.40
C LYS A 353 -31.88 -9.21 -35.92
N ASN A 354 -32.51 -10.14 -36.63
CA ASN A 354 -31.79 -10.99 -37.57
C ASN A 354 -31.69 -10.22 -38.90
N PRO A 355 -30.49 -9.91 -39.42
CA PRO A 355 -30.36 -9.41 -40.78
C PRO A 355 -30.69 -10.57 -41.74
N ASP A 356 -31.77 -10.44 -42.50
CA ASP A 356 -32.17 -11.46 -43.48
C ASP A 356 -31.23 -11.40 -44.69
N TRP A 357 -30.32 -12.37 -44.75
CA TRP A 357 -29.35 -12.52 -45.83
C TRP A 357 -29.99 -13.00 -47.14
N ARG A 358 -31.31 -13.29 -47.17
CA ARG A 358 -32.04 -13.61 -48.41
C ARG A 358 -32.20 -12.43 -49.36
N GLU A 359 -32.29 -11.19 -48.87
CA GLU A 359 -32.43 -10.01 -49.75
C GLU A 359 -31.17 -9.76 -50.60
N GLY A 360 -30.00 -10.19 -50.10
CA GLY A 360 -28.75 -10.13 -50.86
C GLY A 360 -28.67 -11.14 -51.99
N LEU A 361 -29.31 -12.31 -51.85
CA LEU A 361 -29.32 -13.35 -52.88
C LEU A 361 -30.28 -13.05 -54.03
N GLN A 362 -31.45 -12.45 -53.75
CA GLN A 362 -32.40 -12.06 -54.79
C GLN A 362 -31.82 -11.00 -55.75
N LYS A 363 -31.08 -10.03 -55.21
CA LYS A 363 -30.38 -9.03 -56.03
C LYS A 363 -29.29 -9.62 -56.92
N HIS A 364 -28.70 -10.74 -56.54
CA HIS A 364 -27.68 -11.40 -57.35
C HIS A 364 -28.30 -12.28 -58.45
N GLN A 365 -29.50 -12.83 -58.23
CA GLN A 365 -30.23 -13.61 -59.26
C GLN A 365 -30.88 -12.72 -60.32
N GLU A 366 -31.37 -11.53 -59.96
CA GLU A 366 -31.92 -10.56 -60.93
C GLU A 366 -30.84 -9.86 -61.77
N ALA A 367 -29.58 -9.87 -61.33
CA ALA A 367 -28.47 -9.30 -62.08
C ALA A 367 -27.85 -10.26 -63.11
N GLU A 368 -28.24 -11.55 -63.08
CA GLU A 368 -27.77 -12.60 -64.00
C GLU A 368 -28.85 -13.12 -64.97
N SER A 369 -30.05 -12.52 -65.01
CA SER A 369 -31.12 -12.86 -65.98
C SER A 369 -31.45 -11.75 -66.96
#